data_AF-A0A1J3JM98-F1
#
_entry.id   AF-A0A1J3JM98-F1
#
_cell.length_a   1.000
_cell.length_b   1.000
_cell.length_c   1.000
_cell.angle_alpha   90.00
_cell.angle_beta   90.00
_cell.angle_gamma   90.00
#
_symmetry.space_group_name_H-M   'P 1'
#
loop_
_entity.id
_entity.type
_entity.pdbx_description
1 polymer ?
#
loop_
_entity_poly.entity_id
_entity_poly.type
_entity_poly.pdbx_seq_one_letter_code
_entity_poly.pdbx_strand_id
1 'polypeptide(L)'
;VLPTLRKGLDGKILNALQVSYDGLERDEHKAIFRRIACFFNGDEVDNIKLLLADSGLNVDIGLEILVDKSLIHVLPLEEKYIVEMHSLVEEMG
;
A
#
# COMPACT_ATOMS: atom_id res chain seq x y z
N VAL A 1 -7.36 -16.09 2.32
CA VAL A 1 -8.51 -15.32 1.80
C VAL A 1 -9.59 -15.30 2.87
N LEU A 2 -9.75 -14.20 3.59
CA LEU A 2 -10.83 -13.99 4.58
C LEU A 2 -12.08 -13.50 3.81
N PRO A 3 -13.06 -14.37 3.49
CA PRO A 3 -14.18 -14.01 2.63
C PRO A 3 -15.21 -13.12 3.35
N THR A 4 -15.00 -12.89 4.65
CA THR A 4 -16.01 -12.38 5.58
C THR A 4 -16.05 -10.86 5.64
N LEU A 5 -14.95 -10.15 5.36
CA LEU A 5 -14.92 -8.67 5.37
C LEU A 5 -15.65 -8.07 4.16
N ARG A 6 -15.53 -8.69 2.98
CA ARG A 6 -16.26 -8.28 1.75
C ARG A 6 -17.78 -8.38 1.86
N LYS A 7 -18.31 -9.25 2.73
CA LYS A 7 -19.77 -9.46 2.85
C LYS A 7 -20.49 -8.36 3.64
N GLY A 8 -19.77 -7.56 4.43
CA GLY A 8 -20.36 -6.51 5.27
C GLY A 8 -19.96 -5.08 4.88
N LEU A 9 -19.07 -4.92 3.90
CA LEU A 9 -18.57 -3.61 3.52
C LEU A 9 -19.50 -2.88 2.55
N ASP A 10 -19.75 -1.60 2.81
CA ASP A 10 -20.48 -0.74 1.89
C ASP A 10 -19.75 -0.72 0.55
N GLY A 11 -20.39 -1.19 -0.52
CA GLY A 11 -19.81 -1.26 -1.85
C GLY A 11 -19.30 0.09 -2.36
N LYS A 12 -19.78 1.21 -1.79
CA LYS A 12 -19.25 2.55 -2.07
C LYS A 12 -17.81 2.74 -1.62
N ILE A 13 -17.44 2.20 -0.45
CA ILE A 13 -16.07 2.31 0.09
C ILE A 13 -15.12 1.50 -0.79
N LEU A 14 -15.49 0.26 -1.11
CA LEU A 14 -14.67 -0.58 -2.00
C LEU A 14 -14.50 0.04 -3.39
N ASN A 15 -15.56 0.62 -3.96
CA ASN A 15 -15.46 1.30 -5.24
C ASN A 15 -14.53 2.52 -5.19
N ALA A 16 -14.59 3.32 -4.11
CA ALA A 16 -13.70 4.46 -3.96
C ALA A 16 -12.23 4.04 -3.86
N LEU A 17 -11.93 2.98 -3.09
CA LEU A 17 -10.58 2.42 -2.98
C LEU A 17 -10.10 1.85 -4.32
N GLN A 18 -10.98 1.16 -5.06
CA GLN A 18 -10.68 0.64 -6.39
C GLN A 18 -10.30 1.76 -7.36
N VAL A 19 -11.02 2.89 -7.35
CA VAL A 19 -10.69 4.06 -8.17
C VAL A 19 -9.29 4.61 -7.84
N SER A 20 -8.93 4.69 -6.55
CA SER A 20 -7.58 5.11 -6.16
C SER A 20 -6.50 4.15 -6.68
N TYR A 21 -6.71 2.84 -6.57
CA TYR A 21 -5.78 1.82 -7.06
C TYR A 21 -5.66 1.79 -8.59
N ASP A 22 -6.80 1.86 -9.31
CA ASP A 22 -6.82 1.88 -10.77
C ASP A 22 -6.14 3.15 -11.32
N GLY A 23 -6.18 4.25 -10.56
CA GLY A 23 -5.48 5.49 -10.83
C GLY A 23 -3.96 5.45 -10.61
N LEU A 24 -3.37 4.31 -10.24
CA LEU A 24 -1.93 4.08 -10.32
C LEU A 24 -1.54 3.79 -11.77
N GLU A 25 -1.02 4.80 -12.47
CA GLU A 25 -0.79 4.76 -13.92
C GLU A 25 0.32 3.78 -14.34
N ARG A 26 1.32 3.56 -13.48
CA ARG A 26 2.46 2.68 -13.79
C ARG A 26 2.33 1.33 -13.07
N ASP A 27 2.62 0.25 -13.81
CA ASP A 27 2.64 -1.11 -13.25
C ASP A 27 3.65 -1.29 -12.12
N GLU A 28 4.73 -0.52 -12.12
CA GLU A 28 5.70 -0.50 -11.02
C GLU A 28 5.09 -0.03 -9.69
N HIS A 29 4.20 0.96 -9.69
CA HIS A 29 3.53 1.43 -8.46
C HIS A 29 2.55 0.40 -7.94
N LYS A 30 1.82 -0.27 -8.84
CA LYS A 30 0.97 -1.41 -8.50
C LYS A 30 1.79 -2.57 -7.96
N ALA A 31 3.02 -2.79 -8.47
CA ALA A 31 3.92 -3.80 -7.94
C ALA A 31 4.36 -3.46 -6.51
N ILE A 32 4.75 -2.21 -6.24
CA ILE A 32 5.12 -1.75 -4.89
C ILE A 32 3.96 -1.91 -3.92
N PHE A 33 2.75 -1.47 -4.32
CA PHE A 33 1.53 -1.66 -3.55
C PHE A 33 1.35 -3.12 -3.11
N ARG A 34 1.40 -4.06 -4.06
CA ARG A 34 1.26 -5.49 -3.75
C ARG A 34 2.35 -6.01 -2.81
N ARG A 35 3.60 -5.56 -2.99
CA ARG A 35 4.69 -5.95 -2.08
C ARG A 35 4.42 -5.49 -0.66
N ILE A 36 3.97 -4.25 -0.46
CA ILE A 36 3.64 -3.74 0.86
C ILE A 36 2.44 -4.50 1.44
N ALA A 37 1.37 -4.69 0.68
CA ALA A 37 0.18 -5.39 1.15
C ALA A 37 0.46 -6.84 1.55
N CYS A 38 1.32 -7.55 0.81
CA CYS A 38 1.64 -8.94 1.09
C CYS A 38 2.67 -9.13 2.20
N PHE A 39 3.63 -8.21 2.34
CA PHE A 39 4.84 -8.47 3.14
C PHE A 39 5.25 -7.35 4.09
N PHE A 40 4.91 -6.10 3.78
CA PHE A 40 5.51 -4.94 4.45
C PHE A 40 4.49 -3.97 5.06
N ASN A 41 3.24 -4.41 5.25
CA ASN A 41 2.28 -3.62 6.00
C ASN A 41 2.69 -3.60 7.49
N GLY A 42 2.89 -2.40 8.03
CA GLY A 42 3.42 -2.18 9.37
C GLY A 42 4.95 -2.13 9.46
N ASP A 43 5.66 -2.21 8.32
CA ASP A 43 7.13 -2.12 8.31
C ASP A 43 7.66 -0.70 8.17
N GLU A 44 8.92 -0.53 8.58
CA GLU A 44 9.65 0.72 8.47
C GLU A 44 9.97 1.06 7.01
N VAL A 45 9.79 2.34 6.65
CA VAL A 45 10.08 2.89 5.31
C VAL A 45 11.48 2.52 4.84
N ASP A 46 12.49 2.66 5.70
CA ASP A 46 13.88 2.37 5.35
C ASP A 46 14.12 0.88 5.12
N ASN A 47 13.44 0.01 5.86
CA ASN A 47 13.51 -1.44 5.64
C ASN A 47 12.89 -1.81 4.29
N ILE A 48 11.75 -1.21 3.93
CA ILE A 48 11.09 -1.43 2.64
C ILE A 48 12.01 -1.02 1.49
N LYS A 49 12.62 0.17 1.58
CA LYS A 49 13.57 0.66 0.58
C LYS A 49 14.78 -0.25 0.45
N LEU A 50 15.34 -0.69 1.57
CA LEU A 50 16.50 -1.58 1.59
C LEU A 50 16.18 -2.93 0.94
N LEU A 51 15.05 -3.55 1.30
CA LEU A 51 14.67 -4.87 0.82
C LEU A 51 14.19 -4.86 -0.65
N LEU A 52 13.78 -3.71 -1.17
CA LEU A 52 13.38 -3.53 -2.56
C LEU A 52 14.44 -2.84 -3.42
N ALA A 53 15.64 -2.55 -2.90
CA ALA A 53 16.69 -1.82 -3.61
C ALA A 53 17.06 -2.47 -4.96
N ASP A 54 17.17 -3.80 -5.00
CA ASP A 54 17.56 -4.56 -6.21
C ASP A 54 16.35 -5.02 -7.06
N SER A 55 15.14 -4.57 -6.74
CA SER A 55 13.93 -4.97 -7.46
C SER A 55 13.75 -4.28 -8.83
N GLY A 56 14.56 -3.26 -9.12
CA GLY A 56 14.41 -2.40 -10.30
C GLY A 56 13.22 -1.44 -10.21
N LEU A 57 12.52 -1.38 -9.08
CA LEU A 57 11.41 -0.48 -8.82
C LEU A 57 11.91 0.85 -8.23
N ASN A 58 11.31 1.96 -8.62
CA ASN A 58 11.56 3.24 -7.93
C ASN A 58 10.71 3.32 -6.66
N VAL A 59 11.23 2.76 -5.57
CA VAL A 59 10.50 2.60 -4.30
C VAL A 59 10.16 3.95 -3.67
N ASP A 60 11.08 4.92 -3.71
CA ASP A 60 10.84 6.26 -3.16
C ASP A 60 9.63 6.94 -3.82
N ILE A 61 9.61 7.02 -5.15
CA ILE A 61 8.50 7.62 -5.91
C ILE A 61 7.22 6.79 -5.74
N GLY A 62 7.35 5.46 -5.69
CA GLY A 62 6.21 4.59 -5.48
C GLY A 62 5.53 4.84 -4.14
N LEU A 63 6.29 4.97 -3.04
CA LEU A 63 5.73 5.28 -1.73
C LEU A 63 5.05 6.66 -1.71
N GLU A 64 5.66 7.68 -2.31
CA GLU A 64 5.06 9.02 -2.43
C GLU A 64 3.70 8.97 -3.14
N ILE A 65 3.64 8.29 -4.29
CA ILE A 65 2.38 8.16 -5.06
C ILE A 65 1.32 7.37 -4.30
N LEU A 66 1.71 6.34 -3.55
CA LEU A 66 0.76 5.58 -2.73
C LEU A 66 0.20 6.40 -1.57
N VAL A 67 1.00 7.30 -0.98
CA VAL A 67 0.54 8.27 0.02
C VAL A 67 -0.42 9.28 -0.61
N ASP A 68 -0.06 9.86 -1.77
CA ASP A 68 -0.89 10.85 -2.48
C ASP A 68 -2.26 10.29 -2.91
N LYS A 69 -2.33 8.99 -3.19
CA LYS A 69 -3.57 8.27 -3.53
C LYS A 69 -4.34 7.78 -2.30
N SER A 70 -3.85 8.06 -1.09
CA SER A 70 -4.39 7.58 0.19
C SER A 70 -4.51 6.05 0.26
N LEU A 71 -3.60 5.33 -0.40
CA LEU A 71 -3.54 3.87 -0.38
C LEU A 71 -2.66 3.34 0.75
N ILE A 72 -1.71 4.16 1.21
CA ILE A 72 -0.91 3.90 2.40
C ILE A 72 -0.84 5.17 3.27
N HIS A 73 -0.50 4.98 4.54
CA HIS A 73 -0.11 6.04 5.45
C HIS A 73 1.34 5.82 5.90
N VAL A 74 2.08 6.91 6.10
CA VAL A 74 3.40 6.88 6.73
C VAL A 74 3.28 7.57 8.08
N LEU A 75 3.39 6.79 9.15
CA LEU A 75 3.21 7.26 10.52
C LEU A 75 4.55 7.39 11.24
N PRO A 76 4.79 8.47 11.99
CA PRO A 76 5.96 8.56 12.85
C PRO A 76 5.78 7.66 14.08
N LEU A 77 6.78 6.82 14.35
CA LEU A 77 6.87 6.00 15.56
C LEU A 77 8.28 6.14 16.14
N GLU A 78 8.40 6.83 17.27
CA GLU A 78 9.70 7.18 17.88
C GLU A 78 10.61 7.89 16.87
N GLU A 79 11.75 7.30 16.51
CA GLU A 79 12.72 7.82 15.54
C GLU A 79 12.53 7.25 14.12
N LYS A 80 11.40 6.59 13.85
CA LYS A 80 11.14 5.83 12.62
C LYS A 80 9.86 6.25 11.93
N TYR A 81 9.74 5.84 10.66
CA TYR A 81 8.53 6.00 9.85
C TYR A 81 8.01 4.64 9.45
N ILE A 82 6.76 4.35 9.82
CA ILE A 82 6.10 3.07 9.57
C ILE A 82 5.07 3.23 8.46
N VAL A 83 5.09 2.33 7.48
CA VAL A 83 4.07 2.24 6.45
C VAL A 83 2.89 1.44 6.98
N GLU A 84 1.68 2.00 6.91
CA GLU A 84 0.45 1.33 7.27
C GLU A 84 -0.52 1.31 6.09
N MET A 85 -1.08 0.15 5.80
CA MET A 85 -2.27 -0.02 5.00
C MET A 85 -3.45 -0.33 5.90
N HIS A 86 -4.55 0.38 5.66
CA HIS A 86 -5.82 -0.03 6.21
C HIS A 86 -6.16 -1.44 5.72
N SER A 87 -6.70 -2.30 6.59
CA SER A 87 -6.97 -3.72 6.30
C SER A 87 -7.74 -3.95 4.99
N LEU A 88 -8.68 -3.07 4.68
CA LEU A 88 -9.46 -3.12 3.43
C LEU A 88 -8.64 -2.85 2.17
N VAL A 89 -7.64 -1.97 2.27
CA VAL A 89 -6.73 -1.65 1.17
C VAL A 89 -5.71 -2.78 1.02
N GLU A 90 -5.17 -3.28 2.13
CA GLU A 90 -4.29 -4.45 2.16
C GLU A 90 -4.93 -5.66 1.47
N GLU A 91 -6.23 -5.92 1.70
CA GLU A 91 -6.98 -7.01 1.06
C GLU A 91 -7.11 -6.89 -0.48
N MET A 92 -6.82 -5.72 -1.06
CA MET A 92 -6.81 -5.52 -2.51
C MET A 92 -5.49 -5.94 -3.17
N GLY A 93 -4.43 -6.13 -2.37
CA GLY A 93 -3.07 -6.47 -2.81
C GLY A 93 -2.88 -7.92 -3.25
#